data_AF-A0A091NQ51-F1
#
_entry.id   AF-A0A091NQ51-F1
#
_cell.length_a   1.000
_cell.length_b   1.000
_cell.length_c   1.000
_cell.angle_alpha   90.00
_cell.angle_beta   90.00
_cell.angle_gamma   90.00
#
_symmetry.space_group_name_H-M   'P 1'
#
loop_
_entity.id
_entity.type
_entity.pdbx_description
1 polymer ?
#
loop_
_entity_poly.entity_id
_entity_poly.type
_entity_poly.pdbx_seq_one_letter_code
_entity_poly.pdbx_strand_id
1 'polypeptide(L)'
;TYSGLFCVTINPYKWLPVYKSEVVAAYKGKRRSEAPPHIFSIADNAYHDMLRNRENQSMLITGESGAGKTVNTKRVIQYFATVAALGEPGKKNGTLEDQIIQANPALEAFGNAKTLRNDNSSRFGKFIRIHFGTTGKLSSADIEIYLLEKSRVIFQQPGERDYHIFYQILSGKKPE
;
A
#
# COMPACT_ATOMS: atom_id res chain seq x y z
N THR A 1 -9.48 14.14 5.36
CA THR A 1 -10.47 15.17 4.94
C THR A 1 -10.81 15.01 3.48
N TYR A 2 -12.04 15.30 3.06
CA TYR A 2 -12.40 15.33 1.65
C TYR A 2 -12.21 16.72 1.03
N SER A 3 -11.77 16.76 -0.22
CA SER A 3 -11.67 17.97 -1.05
C SER A 3 -12.12 17.62 -2.46
N GLY A 4 -13.44 17.71 -2.71
CA GLY A 4 -14.03 17.24 -3.97
C GLY A 4 -13.79 15.75 -4.18
N LEU A 5 -13.12 15.37 -5.27
CA LEU A 5 -12.75 13.97 -5.54
C LEU A 5 -11.60 13.48 -4.65
N PHE A 6 -10.80 14.37 -4.09
CA PHE A 6 -9.62 14.01 -3.31
C PHE A 6 -9.96 13.62 -1.88
N CYS A 7 -9.22 12.63 -1.36
CA CYS A 7 -9.13 12.34 0.06
C CYS A 7 -7.74 12.76 0.57
N VAL A 8 -7.69 13.90 1.26
CA VAL A 8 -6.47 14.46 1.82
C VAL A 8 -6.17 13.79 3.16
N THR A 9 -4.99 13.19 3.28
CA THR A 9 -4.46 12.61 4.51
C THR A 9 -3.22 13.37 4.95
N ILE A 10 -3.13 13.70 6.24
CA ILE A 10 -1.94 14.30 6.85
C ILE A 10 -1.27 13.22 7.69
N ASN A 11 0.03 12.98 7.49
CA ASN A 11 0.77 12.00 8.27
C ASN A 11 0.89 12.47 9.72
N PRO A 12 0.29 11.78 10.71
CA PRO A 12 0.32 12.22 12.10
C PRO A 12 1.62 11.85 12.84
N TYR A 13 2.51 11.06 12.22
CA TYR A 13 3.67 10.45 12.87
C TYR A 13 3.34 9.72 14.18
N LYS A 14 2.10 9.20 14.29
CA LYS A 14 1.56 8.50 15.46
C LYS A 14 0.73 7.30 15.03
N TRP A 15 0.73 6.26 15.86
CA TRP A 15 -0.15 5.11 15.71
C TRP A 15 -1.55 5.47 16.20
N LEU A 16 -2.45 5.72 15.27
CA LEU A 16 -3.86 5.96 15.56
C LEU A 16 -4.65 4.66 15.47
N PRO A 17 -5.67 4.45 16.34
CA PRO A 17 -6.50 3.25 16.34
C PRO A 17 -7.52 3.20 15.17
N VAL A 18 -7.28 3.94 14.09
CA VAL A 18 -8.21 4.12 12.95
C VAL A 18 -8.13 3.00 11.90
N TYR A 19 -7.21 2.05 12.07
CA TYR A 19 -7.02 0.92 11.15
C TYR A 19 -7.43 -0.43 11.76
N LYS A 20 -8.13 -0.41 12.90
CA LYS A 20 -8.59 -1.64 13.54
C LYS A 20 -9.76 -2.26 12.78
N SER A 21 -10.02 -3.54 13.01
CA SER A 21 -11.07 -4.30 12.35
C SER A 21 -12.47 -3.73 12.58
N GLU A 22 -12.73 -3.12 13.75
CA GLU A 22 -14.03 -2.49 14.02
C GLU A 22 -14.27 -1.27 13.11
N VAL A 23 -13.20 -0.54 12.80
CA VAL A 23 -13.26 0.59 11.85
C VAL A 23 -13.49 0.07 10.43
N VAL A 24 -12.80 -0.99 10.02
CA VAL A 24 -13.03 -1.64 8.71
C VAL A 24 -14.52 -2.01 8.55
N ALA A 25 -15.10 -2.65 9.57
CA ALA A 25 -16.51 -3.02 9.58
C ALA A 25 -17.45 -1.81 9.49
N ALA A 26 -17.12 -0.70 10.15
CA ALA A 26 -17.92 0.53 10.12
C ALA A 26 -17.98 1.19 8.73
N TYR A 27 -16.96 0.99 7.88
CA TYR A 27 -16.88 1.56 6.53
C TYR A 27 -17.42 0.63 5.44
N LYS A 28 -17.57 -0.66 5.72
CA LYS A 28 -17.99 -1.66 4.73
C LYS A 28 -19.39 -1.37 4.20
N GLY A 29 -19.52 -1.24 2.88
CA GLY A 29 -20.79 -1.00 2.19
C GLY A 29 -21.43 0.36 2.47
N LYS A 30 -20.65 1.32 3.01
CA LYS A 30 -21.14 2.66 3.33
C LYS A 30 -20.86 3.63 2.19
N ARG A 31 -21.86 4.43 1.83
CA ARG A 31 -21.66 5.52 0.87
C ARG A 31 -20.73 6.57 1.47
N ARG A 32 -20.02 7.29 0.61
CA ARG A 32 -19.11 8.38 1.01
C ARG A 32 -19.75 9.43 1.92
N SER A 33 -21.05 9.69 1.78
CA SER A 33 -21.82 10.65 2.60
C SER A 33 -22.23 10.11 3.98
N GLU A 34 -22.17 8.79 4.18
CA GLU A 34 -22.65 8.11 5.39
C GLU A 34 -21.54 7.89 6.43
N ALA A 35 -20.29 8.14 6.06
CA ALA A 35 -19.14 7.92 6.92
C ALA A 35 -18.14 9.09 6.85
N PRO A 36 -17.44 9.41 7.97
CA PRO A 36 -16.48 10.50 7.98
C PRO A 36 -15.28 10.20 7.05
N PRO A 37 -14.52 11.22 6.63
CA PRO A 37 -13.44 11.04 5.67
C PRO A 37 -12.38 10.03 6.10
N HIS A 38 -12.22 8.95 5.34
CA HIS A 38 -11.23 7.91 5.61
C HIS A 38 -10.82 7.17 4.33
N ILE A 39 -9.61 6.62 4.31
CA ILE A 39 -9.08 5.89 3.15
C ILE A 39 -9.93 4.65 2.83
N PHE A 40 -10.51 4.02 3.85
CA PHE A 40 -11.41 2.88 3.69
C PHE A 40 -12.69 3.23 2.93
N SER A 41 -13.21 4.45 3.07
CA SER A 41 -14.37 4.87 2.26
C SER A 41 -14.00 4.97 0.77
N ILE A 42 -12.80 5.45 0.45
CA ILE A 42 -12.33 5.51 -0.95
C ILE A 42 -12.14 4.10 -1.51
N ALA A 43 -11.53 3.20 -0.73
CA ALA A 43 -11.35 1.80 -1.12
C ALA A 43 -12.70 1.08 -1.31
N ASP A 44 -13.64 1.23 -0.37
CA ASP A 44 -14.95 0.58 -0.43
C ASP A 44 -15.78 1.05 -1.63
N ASN A 45 -15.79 2.36 -1.91
CA ASN A 45 -16.47 2.90 -3.09
C ASN A 45 -15.85 2.35 -4.38
N ALA A 46 -14.51 2.36 -4.50
CA ALA A 46 -13.84 1.79 -5.68
C ALA A 46 -14.17 0.29 -5.86
N TYR A 47 -14.19 -0.49 -4.77
CA TYR A 47 -14.56 -1.90 -4.84
C TYR A 47 -16.00 -2.10 -5.32
N HIS A 48 -16.96 -1.33 -4.79
CA HIS A 48 -18.36 -1.44 -5.21
C HIS A 48 -18.57 -0.94 -6.65
N ASP A 49 -17.92 0.15 -7.05
CA ASP A 49 -17.99 0.67 -8.42
C ASP A 49 -17.40 -0.33 -9.41
N MET A 50 -16.28 -0.99 -9.08
CA MET A 50 -15.73 -2.09 -9.88
C MET A 50 -16.74 -3.23 -10.07
N LEU A 51 -17.41 -3.67 -8.99
CA LEU A 51 -18.38 -4.76 -9.06
C LEU A 51 -19.65 -4.38 -9.82
N ARG A 52 -20.12 -3.15 -9.65
CA ARG A 52 -21.35 -2.64 -10.26
C ARG A 52 -21.16 -2.31 -11.74
N ASN A 53 -20.11 -1.56 -12.07
CA ASN A 53 -19.88 -1.03 -13.42
C ASN A 53 -19.10 -2.02 -14.28
N ARG A 54 -18.47 -3.05 -13.68
CA ARG A 54 -17.61 -4.02 -14.36
C ARG A 54 -16.42 -3.36 -15.08
N GLU A 55 -15.92 -2.26 -14.49
CA GLU A 55 -14.78 -1.50 -14.99
C GLU A 55 -13.64 -1.50 -13.96
N ASN A 56 -12.41 -1.64 -14.45
CA ASN A 56 -11.21 -1.59 -13.62
C ASN A 56 -11.09 -0.22 -12.94
N GLN A 57 -10.68 -0.23 -11.67
CA GLN A 57 -10.49 0.99 -10.88
C GLN A 57 -9.02 1.22 -10.60
N SER A 58 -8.64 2.49 -10.43
CA SER A 58 -7.30 2.87 -10.00
C SER A 58 -7.35 3.87 -8.86
N MET A 59 -6.47 3.67 -7.88
CA MET A 59 -6.30 4.57 -6.74
C MET A 59 -4.89 5.16 -6.77
N LEU A 60 -4.79 6.46 -7.03
CA LEU A 60 -3.50 7.16 -7.06
C LEU A 60 -3.21 7.80 -5.68
N ILE A 61 -2.21 7.27 -4.97
CA ILE A 61 -1.76 7.79 -3.67
C ILE A 61 -0.51 8.65 -3.89
N THR A 62 -0.69 9.97 -3.87
CA THR A 62 0.39 10.95 -4.08
C THR A 62 0.89 11.56 -2.77
N GLY A 63 2.02 12.26 -2.85
CA GLY A 63 2.62 12.97 -1.74
C GLY A 63 4.15 12.94 -1.80
N GLU A 64 4.79 13.88 -1.12
CA GLU A 64 6.25 13.90 -1.00
C GLU A 64 6.79 12.70 -0.20
N SER A 65 8.11 12.58 -0.15
CA SER A 65 8.77 11.60 0.71
C SER A 65 8.38 11.85 2.17
N GLY A 66 8.07 10.80 2.93
CA GLY A 66 7.57 10.93 4.31
C GLY A 66 6.06 11.20 4.46
N ALA A 67 5.30 11.45 3.38
CA ALA A 67 3.86 11.75 3.46
C ALA A 67 2.96 10.57 3.91
N GLY A 68 3.52 9.37 4.13
CA GLY A 68 2.75 8.19 4.58
C GLY A 68 2.13 7.36 3.45
N LYS A 69 2.55 7.55 2.19
CA LYS A 69 2.04 6.81 1.01
C LYS A 69 2.08 5.30 1.18
N THR A 70 3.24 4.76 1.58
CA THR A 70 3.46 3.31 1.73
C THR A 70 2.55 2.72 2.81
N VAL A 71 2.37 3.43 3.93
CA VAL A 71 1.50 2.99 5.03
C VAL A 71 0.05 2.97 4.57
N ASN A 72 -0.43 4.03 3.93
CA ASN A 72 -1.78 4.10 3.37
C ASN A 72 -2.03 3.01 2.32
N THR A 73 -1.06 2.76 1.44
CA THR A 73 -1.13 1.68 0.43
C THR A 73 -1.30 0.31 1.09
N LYS A 74 -0.49 0.02 2.13
CA LYS A 74 -0.63 -1.21 2.92
C LYS A 74 -2.06 -1.31 3.47
N ARG A 75 -2.60 -0.27 4.09
CA ARG A 75 -3.97 -0.28 4.66
C ARG A 75 -5.08 -0.50 3.63
N VAL A 76 -4.94 0.04 2.42
CA VAL A 76 -5.89 -0.20 1.31
C VAL A 76 -5.90 -1.67 0.91
N ILE A 77 -4.73 -2.30 0.77
CA ILE A 77 -4.61 -3.73 0.43
C ILE A 77 -5.29 -4.59 1.51
N GLN A 78 -5.03 -4.29 2.80
CA GLN A 78 -5.66 -5.00 3.93
C GLN A 78 -7.18 -4.85 3.94
N TYR A 79 -7.68 -3.67 3.58
CA TYR A 79 -9.11 -3.43 3.47
C TYR A 79 -9.75 -4.33 2.40
N PHE A 80 -9.18 -4.37 1.19
CA PHE A 80 -9.66 -5.23 0.12
C PHE A 80 -9.61 -6.71 0.49
N ALA A 81 -8.52 -7.16 1.13
CA ALA A 81 -8.42 -8.53 1.62
C ALA A 81 -9.56 -8.85 2.60
N THR A 82 -9.86 -7.95 3.54
CA THR A 82 -10.93 -8.16 4.53
C THR A 82 -12.32 -8.18 3.89
N VAL A 83 -12.62 -7.27 2.97
CA VAL A 83 -13.94 -7.16 2.33
C VAL A 83 -14.19 -8.30 1.33
N ALA A 84 -13.13 -8.74 0.62
CA ALA A 84 -13.23 -9.78 -0.39
C ALA A 84 -13.03 -11.22 0.14
N ALA A 85 -12.64 -11.40 1.41
CA ALA A 85 -12.45 -12.71 2.05
C ALA A 85 -13.75 -13.43 2.47
N LEU A 86 -14.93 -12.94 2.08
CA LEU A 86 -16.21 -13.54 2.46
C LEU A 86 -16.37 -14.95 1.88
N GLY A 87 -16.08 -15.99 2.67
CA GLY A 87 -16.54 -17.35 2.40
C GLY A 87 -15.81 -18.52 3.06
N GLU A 88 -14.56 -18.39 3.53
CA GLU A 88 -13.87 -19.51 4.20
C GLU A 88 -13.12 -19.05 5.45
N PRO A 89 -13.71 -19.23 6.65
CA PRO A 89 -12.97 -19.16 7.89
C PRO A 89 -12.17 -20.46 8.02
N GLY A 90 -10.88 -20.48 7.64
CA GLY A 90 -10.09 -21.69 7.95
C GLY A 90 -8.70 -21.85 7.35
N LYS A 91 -8.34 -21.20 6.23
CA LYS A 91 -7.00 -21.42 5.66
C LYS A 91 -6.00 -20.37 6.15
N LYS A 92 -5.35 -20.70 7.26
CA LYS A 92 -4.18 -20.00 7.85
C LYS A 92 -2.87 -20.23 7.08
N ASN A 93 -2.93 -20.53 5.79
CA ASN A 93 -1.72 -20.62 4.96
C ASN A 93 -1.64 -19.32 4.14
N GLY A 94 -0.63 -18.49 4.46
CA GLY A 94 -0.28 -17.21 3.83
C GLY A 94 -1.34 -16.65 2.89
N THR A 95 -2.22 -15.81 3.41
CA THR A 95 -3.24 -15.16 2.59
C THR A 95 -2.56 -14.39 1.45
N LEU A 96 -3.24 -14.20 0.32
CA LEU A 96 -2.67 -13.39 -0.78
C LEU A 96 -2.24 -12.00 -0.28
N GLU A 97 -2.91 -11.47 0.75
CA GLU A 97 -2.47 -10.28 1.51
C GLU A 97 -1.06 -10.47 2.08
N ASP A 98 -0.84 -11.54 2.86
CA ASP A 98 0.46 -11.83 3.46
C ASP A 98 1.56 -11.89 2.40
N GLN A 99 1.29 -12.47 1.22
CA GLN A 99 2.25 -12.53 0.13
C GLN A 99 2.61 -11.14 -0.43
N ILE A 100 1.60 -10.29 -0.67
CA ILE A 100 1.84 -8.90 -1.14
C ILE A 100 2.60 -8.10 -0.07
N ILE A 101 2.28 -8.32 1.21
CA ILE A 101 2.94 -7.64 2.32
C ILE A 101 4.39 -8.13 2.47
N GLN A 102 4.63 -9.43 2.38
CA GLN A 102 5.95 -10.09 2.45
C GLN A 102 6.87 -9.74 1.28
N ALA A 103 6.33 -9.36 0.12
CA ALA A 103 7.12 -8.84 -0.98
C ALA A 103 7.72 -7.44 -0.67
N ASN A 104 7.13 -6.67 0.25
CA ASN A 104 7.58 -5.32 0.53
C ASN A 104 9.01 -5.25 1.09
N PRO A 105 9.42 -6.04 2.11
CA PRO A 105 10.81 -6.05 2.57
C PRO A 105 11.83 -6.18 1.44
N ALA A 106 11.61 -7.08 0.48
CA ALA A 106 12.48 -7.23 -0.69
C ALA A 106 12.46 -5.98 -1.58
N LEU A 107 11.28 -5.46 -1.92
CA LEU A 107 11.16 -4.24 -2.73
C LEU A 107 11.77 -3.01 -2.04
N GLU A 108 11.63 -2.89 -0.73
CA GLU A 108 12.20 -1.80 0.05
C GLU A 108 13.73 -1.95 0.14
N ALA A 109 14.26 -3.16 0.29
CA ALA A 109 15.71 -3.40 0.31
C ALA A 109 16.38 -2.98 -1.02
N PHE A 110 15.80 -3.39 -2.15
CA PHE A 110 16.38 -3.15 -3.48
C PHE A 110 15.96 -1.82 -4.12
N GLY A 111 14.90 -1.18 -3.63
CA GLY A 111 14.30 0.00 -4.28
C GLY A 111 14.18 1.23 -3.38
N ASN A 112 14.45 1.13 -2.08
CA ASN A 112 14.50 2.30 -1.20
C ASN A 112 15.93 2.67 -0.83
N ALA A 113 16.13 3.96 -0.59
CA ALA A 113 17.38 4.52 -0.14
C ALA A 113 17.15 5.67 0.84
N LYS A 114 18.22 6.06 1.55
CA LYS A 114 18.23 7.25 2.39
C LYS A 114 18.52 8.48 1.53
N THR A 115 17.61 9.46 1.57
CA THR A 115 17.78 10.78 0.95
C THR A 115 17.94 11.85 2.02
N LEU A 116 18.17 13.11 1.62
CA LEU A 116 18.23 14.24 2.55
C LEU A 116 16.93 14.49 3.34
N ARG A 117 15.78 14.03 2.82
CA ARG A 117 14.45 14.31 3.40
C ARG A 117 13.74 13.07 3.98
N ASN A 118 14.24 11.86 3.69
CA ASN A 118 13.61 10.62 4.16
C ASN A 118 14.62 9.48 4.16
N ASP A 119 14.75 8.81 5.31
CA ASP A 119 15.67 7.69 5.48
C ASP A 119 15.24 6.40 4.76
N ASN A 120 13.96 6.29 4.38
CA ASN A 120 13.40 5.15 3.66
C ASN A 120 12.58 5.61 2.44
N SER A 121 13.20 6.36 1.53
CA SER A 121 12.53 6.88 0.33
C SER A 121 12.53 5.82 -0.77
N SER A 122 11.35 5.44 -1.28
CA SER A 122 11.23 4.66 -2.51
C SER A 122 11.75 5.46 -3.70
N ARG A 123 12.62 4.85 -4.51
CA ARG A 123 13.21 5.45 -5.72
C ARG A 123 12.69 4.78 -7.00
N PHE A 124 11.46 4.29 -6.93
CA PHE A 124 10.72 3.69 -8.04
C PHE A 124 9.22 3.97 -7.86
N GLY A 125 8.49 4.01 -8.98
CA GLY A 125 7.04 3.95 -9.00
C GLY A 125 6.57 2.51 -8.84
N LYS A 126 5.52 2.29 -8.05
CA LYS A 126 4.94 0.98 -7.79
C LYS A 126 3.46 0.99 -8.17
N PHE A 127 3.06 0.13 -9.09
CA PHE A 127 1.67 -0.09 -9.44
C PHE A 127 1.27 -1.49 -9.01
N ILE A 128 0.40 -1.59 -8.01
CA ILE A 128 -0.06 -2.87 -7.47
C ILE A 128 -1.43 -3.14 -8.08
N ARG A 129 -1.53 -4.21 -8.87
CA ARG A 129 -2.81 -4.70 -9.38
C ARG A 129 -3.35 -5.75 -8.42
N ILE A 130 -4.59 -5.56 -8.00
CA ILE A 130 -5.32 -6.49 -7.16
C ILE A 130 -6.48 -7.00 -8.01
N HIS A 131 -6.45 -8.29 -8.30
CA HIS A 131 -7.44 -8.93 -9.15
C HIS A 131 -8.55 -9.53 -8.29
N PHE A 132 -9.78 -9.34 -8.74
CA PHE A 132 -10.96 -9.93 -8.14
C PHE A 132 -11.65 -10.81 -9.18
N GLY A 133 -12.09 -11.99 -8.76
CA GLY A 133 -12.89 -12.90 -9.58
C GLY A 133 -14.29 -12.34 -9.85
N THR A 134 -15.06 -13.05 -10.68
CA THR A 134 -16.42 -12.64 -11.08
C THR A 134 -17.38 -12.46 -9.90
N THR A 135 -17.15 -13.19 -8.81
CA THR A 135 -17.91 -13.12 -7.55
C THR A 135 -17.41 -12.03 -6.59
N GLY A 136 -16.45 -11.19 -7.01
CA GLY A 136 -15.83 -10.16 -6.18
C GLY A 136 -14.80 -10.66 -5.16
N LYS A 137 -14.49 -11.95 -5.15
CA LYS A 137 -13.46 -12.51 -4.27
C LYS A 137 -12.06 -12.18 -4.79
N LEU A 138 -11.13 -11.97 -3.87
CA LEU A 138 -9.72 -11.76 -4.20
C LEU A 138 -9.17 -13.00 -4.94
N SER A 139 -8.59 -12.80 -6.13
CA SER A 139 -8.11 -13.90 -6.99
C SER A 139 -6.59 -13.95 -7.11
N SER A 140 -5.95 -12.83 -7.43
CA SER A 140 -4.50 -12.73 -7.58
C SER A 140 -4.04 -11.27 -7.41
N ALA A 141 -2.73 -11.07 -7.33
CA ALA A 141 -2.15 -9.74 -7.30
C ALA A 141 -0.79 -9.76 -7.99
N ASP A 142 -0.42 -8.65 -8.61
CA ASP A 142 0.88 -8.47 -9.21
C ASP A 142 1.36 -7.02 -9.04
N ILE A 143 2.65 -6.81 -9.24
CA ILE A 143 3.31 -5.53 -8.99
C ILE A 143 4.11 -5.17 -10.24
N GLU A 144 3.78 -4.03 -10.82
CA GLU A 144 4.58 -3.40 -11.87
C GLU A 144 5.42 -2.28 -11.27
N ILE A 145 6.69 -2.25 -11.68
CA ILE A 145 7.68 -1.29 -11.21
C ILE A 145 8.04 -0.36 -12.36
N TYR A 146 8.02 0.93 -12.09
CA TYR A 146 8.29 1.98 -13.05
C TYR A 146 9.41 2.89 -12.56
N LEU A 147 10.19 3.45 -13.49
CA LEU A 147 11.10 4.57 -13.23
C LEU A 147 12.04 4.39 -12.02
N LEU A 148 12.68 3.21 -11.91
CA LEU A 148 13.75 3.01 -10.92
C LEU A 148 14.90 4.00 -11.18
N GLU A 149 15.36 4.70 -10.16
CA GLU A 149 16.50 5.62 -10.24
C GLU A 149 17.81 4.83 -10.39
N LYS A 150 18.14 4.43 -11.62
CA LYS A 150 19.33 3.61 -11.93
C LYS A 150 20.65 4.31 -11.58
N SER A 151 20.72 5.64 -11.70
CA SER A 151 21.93 6.42 -11.40
C SER A 151 22.41 6.29 -9.96
N ARG A 152 21.49 6.02 -9.02
CA ARG A 152 21.80 5.89 -7.59
C ARG A 152 22.79 4.77 -7.28
N VAL A 153 22.84 3.72 -8.11
CA VAL A 153 23.73 2.58 -7.94
C VAL A 153 25.22 2.97 -8.07
N ILE A 154 25.52 4.01 -8.84
CA ILE A 154 26.91 4.41 -9.13
C ILE A 154 27.27 5.79 -8.57
N PHE A 155 26.29 6.55 -8.10
CA PHE A 155 26.50 7.91 -7.61
C PHE A 155 25.50 8.29 -6.52
N GLN A 156 26.00 8.89 -5.44
CA GLN A 156 25.20 9.43 -4.35
C GLN A 156 25.68 10.83 -3.98
N GLN A 157 24.74 11.73 -3.68
CA GLN A 157 25.08 13.04 -3.16
C GLN A 157 25.58 12.94 -1.71
N PRO A 158 26.40 13.91 -1.24
CA PRO A 158 26.79 13.98 0.17
C PRO A 158 25.57 13.95 1.10
N GLY A 159 25.58 13.03 2.08
CA GLY A 159 24.48 12.84 3.03
C GLY A 159 23.39 11.87 2.59
N GLU A 160 23.37 11.42 1.33
CA GLU A 160 22.51 10.34 0.85
C GLU A 160 23.22 8.97 0.92
N ARG A 161 22.46 7.90 0.70
CA ARG A 161 22.98 6.53 0.56
C ARG A 161 22.52 5.89 -0.75
N ASP A 162 23.19 4.80 -1.10
CA ASP A 162 22.72 3.86 -2.12
C ASP A 162 21.50 3.07 -1.59
N TYR A 163 20.99 2.14 -2.38
CA TYR A 163 19.92 1.23 -1.99
C TYR A 163 20.30 0.42 -0.74
N HIS A 164 19.31 0.18 0.12
CA HIS A 164 19.53 -0.45 1.43
C HIS A 164 20.21 -1.82 1.32
N ILE A 165 19.94 -2.56 0.25
CA ILE A 165 20.46 -3.91 0.02
C ILE A 165 21.99 -3.98 0.11
N PHE A 166 22.71 -2.99 -0.40
CA PHE A 166 24.18 -2.99 -0.36
C PHE A 166 24.70 -2.98 1.08
N TYR A 167 24.10 -2.16 1.94
CA TYR A 167 24.46 -2.08 3.35
C TYR A 167 23.95 -3.29 4.15
N GLN A 168 22.79 -3.83 3.80
CA GLN A 168 22.22 -5.02 4.45
C GLN A 168 23.10 -6.25 4.21
N ILE A 169 23.53 -6.49 2.96
CA ILE A 169 24.44 -7.60 2.62
C ILE A 169 25.76 -7.46 3.38
N LEU A 170 26.37 -6.27 3.37
CA LEU A 170 27.65 -6.00 4.03
C LEU A 170 27.56 -6.07 5.57
N SER A 171 26.37 -5.93 6.15
CA SER A 171 26.19 -6.02 7.60
C SER A 171 26.43 -7.44 8.15
N GLY A 172 26.38 -8.47 7.29
CA GLY A 172 26.49 -9.88 7.70
C GLY A 172 25.34 -10.38 8.57
N LYS A 173 24.32 -9.57 8.84
CA LYS A 173 23.14 -9.95 9.62
C LYS A 173 22.10 -10.57 8.71
N LYS A 174 21.66 -11.79 9.04
CA LYS A 174 20.46 -12.38 8.45
C LYS A 174 19.22 -11.80 9.14
N PRO A 175 18.16 -11.44 8.40
CA PRO A 175 16.88 -11.16 9.03
C PRO A 175 16.40 -12.44 9.74
N GLU A 176 16.00 -12.31 11.00
CA GLU A 176 15.29 -13.38 11.74
C GLU A 176 13.92 -13.65 11.11
#